data_AF-A0A829GJ37-F1
#
_entry.id   AF-A0A829GJ37-F1
#
_cell.length_a   1.000
_cell.length_b   1.000
_cell.length_c   1.000
_cell.angle_alpha   90.00
_cell.angle_beta   90.00
_cell.angle_gamma   90.00
#
_symmetry.space_group_name_H-M   'P 1'
#
loop_
_entity.id
_entity.type
_entity.pdbx_description
1 polymer ?
#
loop_
_entity_poly.entity_id
_entity_poly.type
_entity_poly.pdbx_seq_one_letter_code
_entity_poly.pdbx_strand_id
1 'polypeptide(L)'
;GRLAAIETFAERCPDCGSLLYRPKGLSKVTGKKMAGVCMNCGYKQPPTEPKNITPDMEKEARKNRTVGYYLAYSVFSTDAIIAKDFNNFHTDGSLGQQQLKLFAVGLSNKICRNEVVHALIIGDTGVGKSHIANGILIDTQTKTGYRKTCLFIDWNALMQRLKSGMSANAQDVRMKNEKIMHEIGKADVVVIDDLGSERGSDFDRQTADDVFRMR
;
A
#
# COMPACT_ATOMS: atom_id res chain seq x y z
N GLY A 1 -44.38 -1.17 11.42
CA GLY A 1 -43.22 -0.61 12.13
C GLY A 1 -42.01 -1.54 12.02
N ARG A 2 -40.78 -1.01 12.03
CA ARG A 2 -39.52 -1.75 11.80
C ARG A 2 -39.31 -3.02 12.64
N LEU A 3 -40.00 -3.18 13.77
CA LEU A 3 -39.95 -4.37 14.64
C LEU A 3 -40.76 -5.57 14.13
N ALA A 4 -41.67 -5.39 13.17
CA ALA A 4 -42.51 -6.48 12.65
C ALA A 4 -41.72 -7.53 11.84
N ALA A 5 -40.52 -7.19 11.37
CA ALA A 5 -39.69 -7.98 10.47
C ALA A 5 -38.62 -8.85 11.16
N ILE A 6 -38.55 -8.85 12.49
CA ILE A 6 -37.55 -9.57 13.28
C ILE A 6 -38.26 -10.65 14.12
N GLU A 7 -37.62 -11.80 14.30
CA GLU A 7 -38.07 -12.91 15.16
C GLU A 7 -36.98 -13.30 16.16
N THR A 8 -37.39 -13.80 17.31
CA THR A 8 -36.53 -14.61 18.17
C THR A 8 -36.54 -16.06 17.69
N PHE A 9 -35.50 -16.81 18.02
CA PHE A 9 -35.40 -18.24 17.73
C PHE A 9 -34.83 -18.98 18.94
N ALA A 10 -34.87 -20.31 18.93
CA ALA A 10 -34.60 -21.18 20.08
C ALA A 10 -33.13 -21.21 20.54
N GLU A 11 -32.34 -20.18 20.25
CA GLU A 11 -30.96 -20.05 20.67
C GLU A 11 -30.76 -18.83 21.56
N ARG A 12 -29.95 -19.03 22.61
CA ARG A 12 -29.56 -17.98 23.54
C ARG A 12 -28.17 -17.47 23.21
N CYS A 13 -27.95 -16.19 23.53
CA CYS A 13 -26.65 -15.56 23.43
C CYS A 13 -25.65 -16.27 24.34
N PRO A 14 -24.49 -16.72 23.82
CA PRO A 14 -23.47 -17.38 24.64
C PRO A 14 -22.85 -16.43 25.68
N ASP A 15 -22.83 -15.13 25.41
CA ASP A 15 -22.17 -14.15 26.30
C ASP A 15 -23.04 -13.72 27.48
N CYS A 16 -24.36 -13.59 27.29
CA CYS A 16 -25.24 -13.04 28.32
C CYS A 16 -26.58 -13.78 28.51
N GLY A 17 -26.80 -14.91 27.83
CA GLY A 17 -27.99 -15.75 27.99
C GLY A 17 -29.31 -15.17 27.46
N SER A 18 -29.30 -13.94 26.93
CA SER A 18 -30.47 -13.29 26.32
C SER A 18 -30.91 -13.99 25.02
N LEU A 19 -32.16 -13.83 24.61
CA LEU A 19 -32.64 -14.36 23.34
C LEU A 19 -31.92 -13.70 22.15
N LEU A 20 -31.61 -14.51 21.13
CA LEU A 20 -31.09 -14.01 19.86
C LEU A 20 -32.22 -13.60 18.92
N TYR A 21 -31.95 -12.58 18.11
CA TYR A 21 -32.88 -12.00 17.15
C TYR A 21 -32.33 -12.13 15.73
N ARG A 22 -33.19 -12.41 14.76
CA ARG A 22 -32.83 -12.42 13.33
C ARG A 22 -34.00 -11.92 12.48
N PRO A 23 -33.76 -11.50 11.22
CA PRO A 23 -34.84 -11.22 10.28
C PRO A 23 -35.75 -12.44 10.05
N LYS A 24 -37.06 -12.22 9.94
CA LYS A 24 -38.05 -13.26 9.58
C LYS A 24 -37.83 -13.77 8.15
N GLY A 25 -37.46 -12.88 7.25
CA GLY A 25 -37.17 -13.19 5.85
C GLY A 25 -35.95 -14.09 5.69
N LEU A 26 -35.94 -14.87 4.61
CA LEU A 26 -34.78 -15.63 4.20
C LEU A 26 -33.77 -14.71 3.51
N SER A 27 -32.49 -15.07 3.57
CA SER A 27 -31.47 -14.41 2.75
C SER A 27 -31.88 -14.52 1.28
N LYS A 28 -31.91 -13.38 0.56
CA LYS A 28 -32.18 -13.37 -0.89
C LYS A 28 -31.12 -14.11 -1.70
N VAL A 29 -29.94 -14.32 -1.11
CA VAL A 29 -28.81 -14.99 -1.76
C VAL A 29 -28.89 -16.51 -1.58
N THR A 30 -29.24 -16.99 -0.37
CA THR A 30 -29.18 -18.44 -0.06
C THR A 30 -30.51 -19.10 0.21
N GLY A 31 -31.60 -18.35 0.35
CA GLY A 31 -32.90 -18.91 0.73
C GLY A 31 -32.92 -19.54 2.13
N LYS A 32 -31.91 -19.30 2.97
CA LYS A 32 -31.82 -19.79 4.35
C LYS A 32 -32.06 -18.68 5.37
N LYS A 33 -32.35 -19.06 6.62
CA LYS A 33 -32.44 -18.12 7.75
C LYS A 33 -31.06 -17.54 8.04
N MET A 34 -31.02 -16.24 8.33
CA MET A 34 -29.79 -15.50 8.62
C MET A 34 -29.31 -15.73 10.06
N ALA A 35 -28.03 -15.47 10.29
CA ALA A 35 -27.40 -15.50 11.61
C ALA A 35 -28.07 -14.51 12.59
N GLY A 36 -28.19 -14.91 13.86
CA GLY A 36 -28.78 -14.09 14.90
C GLY A 36 -27.82 -13.09 15.54
N VAL A 37 -28.40 -12.05 16.15
CA VAL A 37 -27.72 -11.04 16.93
C VAL A 37 -28.35 -10.89 18.31
N CYS A 38 -27.54 -10.65 19.32
CA CYS A 38 -28.01 -10.27 20.65
C CYS A 38 -28.19 -8.76 20.72
N MET A 39 -29.41 -8.30 20.99
CA MET A 39 -29.68 -6.87 21.17
C MET A 39 -29.26 -6.33 22.54
N ASN A 40 -28.91 -7.20 23.50
CA ASN A 40 -28.50 -6.81 24.85
C ASN A 40 -26.99 -6.52 24.93
N CYS A 41 -26.14 -7.45 24.48
CA CYS A 41 -24.68 -7.31 24.56
C CYS A 41 -23.99 -7.08 23.21
N GLY A 42 -24.72 -7.14 22.08
CA GLY A 42 -24.17 -6.94 20.75
C GLY A 42 -23.49 -8.17 20.12
N TYR A 43 -23.52 -9.34 20.77
CA TYR A 43 -23.03 -10.60 20.19
C TYR A 43 -23.65 -10.86 18.80
N LYS A 44 -22.84 -11.33 17.85
CA LYS A 44 -23.28 -11.69 16.49
C LYS A 44 -22.86 -13.13 16.22
N GLN A 45 -23.83 -13.97 15.86
CA GLN A 45 -23.50 -15.33 15.42
C GLN A 45 -22.63 -15.29 14.16
N PRO A 46 -21.76 -16.30 13.96
CA PRO A 46 -21.04 -16.47 12.71
C PRO A 46 -22.03 -16.44 11.53
N PRO A 47 -21.66 -15.83 10.39
CA PRO A 47 -22.49 -15.85 9.21
C PRO A 47 -22.86 -17.30 8.83
N THR A 48 -24.12 -17.51 8.46
CA THR A 48 -24.64 -18.82 7.99
C THR A 48 -24.09 -19.23 6.62
N GLU A 49 -23.31 -18.34 5.99
CA GLU A 49 -22.65 -18.54 4.72
C GLU A 49 -21.13 -18.52 4.95
N PRO A 50 -20.38 -19.56 4.54
CA PRO A 50 -18.94 -19.41 4.40
C PRO A 50 -18.69 -18.28 3.40
N LYS A 51 -17.73 -17.38 3.70
CA LYS A 51 -17.31 -16.43 2.68
C LYS A 51 -16.77 -17.25 1.51
N ASN A 52 -17.46 -17.23 0.38
CA ASN A 52 -16.97 -17.81 -0.88
C ASN A 52 -15.82 -16.93 -1.41
N ILE A 53 -14.70 -16.97 -0.70
CA ILE A 53 -13.49 -16.28 -1.09
C ILE A 53 -12.81 -17.19 -2.12
N THR A 54 -12.90 -16.82 -3.39
CA THR A 54 -12.11 -17.49 -4.42
C THR A 54 -10.65 -17.04 -4.33
N PRO A 55 -9.68 -17.86 -4.77
CA PRO A 55 -8.28 -17.44 -4.85
C PRO A 55 -8.09 -16.12 -5.62
N ASP A 56 -8.92 -15.87 -6.63
CA ASP A 56 -8.91 -14.63 -7.41
C ASP A 56 -9.36 -13.42 -6.57
N MET A 57 -10.38 -13.58 -5.73
CA MET A 57 -10.82 -12.53 -4.80
C MET A 57 -9.74 -12.21 -3.76
N GLU A 58 -9.00 -13.20 -3.27
CA GLU A 58 -7.88 -12.95 -2.35
C GLU A 58 -6.75 -12.17 -3.02
N LYS A 59 -6.40 -12.56 -4.25
CA LYS A 59 -5.36 -11.89 -5.03
C LYS A 59 -5.76 -10.46 -5.34
N GLU A 60 -7.00 -10.20 -5.75
CA GLU A 60 -7.48 -8.85 -6.04
C GLU A 60 -7.58 -8.01 -4.76
N ALA A 61 -8.06 -8.58 -3.65
CA ALA A 61 -8.08 -7.89 -2.36
C ALA A 61 -6.66 -7.53 -1.89
N ARG A 62 -5.67 -8.41 -2.11
CA ARG A 62 -4.27 -8.12 -1.80
C ARG A 62 -3.73 -7.02 -2.70
N LYS A 63 -3.94 -7.11 -4.01
CA LYS A 63 -3.57 -6.06 -4.96
C LYS A 63 -4.13 -4.70 -4.54
N ASN A 64 -5.42 -4.62 -4.23
CA ASN A 64 -6.04 -3.36 -3.81
C ASN A 64 -5.42 -2.80 -2.52
N ARG A 65 -5.09 -3.66 -1.55
CA ARG A 65 -4.38 -3.23 -0.33
C ARG A 65 -2.97 -2.73 -0.64
N THR A 66 -2.20 -3.46 -1.46
CA THR A 66 -0.81 -3.11 -1.76
C THR A 66 -0.71 -1.85 -2.63
N VAL A 67 -1.59 -1.70 -3.62
CA VAL A 67 -1.70 -0.47 -4.42
C VAL A 67 -2.16 0.70 -3.55
N GLY A 68 -3.16 0.49 -2.68
CA GLY A 68 -3.61 1.51 -1.73
C GLY A 68 -2.50 1.95 -0.77
N TYR A 69 -1.70 1.02 -0.27
CA TYR A 69 -0.52 1.29 0.54
C TYR A 69 0.51 2.13 -0.23
N TYR A 70 0.88 1.70 -1.44
CA TYR A 70 1.81 2.40 -2.31
C TYR A 70 1.37 3.86 -2.56
N LEU A 71 0.10 4.08 -2.90
CA LEU A 71 -0.43 5.43 -3.15
C LEU A 71 -0.55 6.29 -1.88
N ALA A 72 -0.84 5.68 -0.73
CA ALA A 72 -1.04 6.41 0.52
C ALA A 72 0.27 6.95 1.11
N TYR A 73 1.36 6.19 0.95
CA TYR A 73 2.62 6.44 1.65
C TYR A 73 3.80 6.81 0.74
N SER A 74 3.68 6.61 -0.57
CA SER A 74 4.67 7.16 -1.51
C SER A 74 4.56 8.69 -1.58
N VAL A 75 5.67 9.31 -1.95
CA VAL A 75 5.77 10.75 -2.18
C VAL A 75 6.23 10.94 -3.62
N PHE A 76 5.41 11.62 -4.42
CA PHE A 76 5.70 11.89 -5.82
C PHE A 76 5.87 13.39 -6.02
N SER A 77 6.81 13.79 -6.88
CA SER A 77 6.84 15.16 -7.42
C SER A 77 5.72 15.41 -8.43
N THR A 78 5.27 14.38 -9.13
CA THR A 78 4.17 14.44 -10.10
C THR A 78 3.42 13.11 -10.21
N ASP A 79 2.10 13.19 -10.34
CA ASP A 79 1.23 12.01 -10.52
C ASP A 79 1.57 11.21 -11.80
N ALA A 80 2.23 11.84 -12.76
CA ALA A 80 2.67 11.18 -13.98
C ALA A 80 3.62 9.99 -13.73
N ILE A 81 4.36 9.99 -12.60
CA ILE A 81 5.24 8.89 -12.19
C ILE A 81 4.44 7.63 -11.88
N ILE A 82 3.25 7.76 -11.30
CA ILE A 82 2.41 6.63 -10.85
C ILE A 82 2.09 5.68 -12.00
N ALA A 83 1.89 6.22 -13.20
CA ALA A 83 1.58 5.45 -14.40
C ALA A 83 2.81 4.83 -15.08
N LYS A 84 4.04 5.07 -14.60
CA LYS A 84 5.27 4.61 -15.25
C LYS A 84 5.64 3.19 -14.86
N ASP A 85 5.84 2.31 -15.84
CA ASP A 85 6.27 0.93 -15.63
C ASP A 85 7.23 0.45 -16.72
N PHE A 86 7.68 -0.81 -16.65
CA PHE A 86 8.54 -1.35 -17.70
C PHE A 86 7.85 -1.54 -19.05
N ASN A 87 6.52 -1.64 -19.10
CA ASN A 87 5.79 -1.86 -20.35
C ASN A 87 5.75 -0.57 -21.19
N ASN A 88 5.60 0.58 -20.54
CA ASN A 88 5.58 1.89 -21.19
C ASN A 88 6.92 2.64 -21.14
N PHE A 89 8.01 1.96 -20.73
CA PHE A 89 9.37 2.46 -20.90
C PHE A 89 9.90 2.11 -22.30
N HIS A 90 9.83 3.08 -23.20
CA HIS A 90 10.35 3.00 -24.56
C HIS A 90 11.82 3.43 -24.60
N THR A 91 12.64 2.69 -25.35
CA THR A 91 14.10 2.88 -25.37
C THR A 91 14.61 3.49 -26.67
N ASP A 92 13.74 3.86 -27.61
CA ASP A 92 14.00 4.59 -28.87
C ASP A 92 15.36 4.30 -29.57
N GLY A 93 15.80 3.03 -29.57
CA GLY A 93 17.10 2.62 -30.14
C GLY A 93 18.34 2.99 -29.29
N SER A 94 18.20 3.69 -28.17
CA SER A 94 19.27 4.02 -27.23
C SER A 94 19.77 2.77 -26.51
N LEU A 95 21.04 2.40 -26.77
CA LEU A 95 21.70 1.28 -26.10
C LEU A 95 21.74 1.47 -24.58
N GLY A 96 21.96 2.70 -24.11
CA GLY A 96 22.01 3.03 -22.68
C GLY A 96 20.66 2.78 -21.99
N GLN A 97 19.54 3.17 -22.60
CA GLN A 97 18.20 2.93 -22.04
C GLN A 97 17.84 1.44 -22.07
N GLN A 98 18.25 0.70 -23.10
CA GLN A 98 18.09 -0.76 -23.15
C GLN A 98 18.85 -1.45 -22.02
N GLN A 99 20.12 -1.09 -21.82
CA GLN A 99 20.95 -1.62 -20.74
C GLN A 99 20.36 -1.26 -19.36
N LEU A 100 19.89 -0.02 -19.18
CA LEU A 100 19.23 0.43 -17.96
C LEU A 100 17.96 -0.41 -17.66
N LYS A 101 17.12 -0.63 -18.68
CA LYS A 101 15.91 -1.46 -18.53
C LYS A 101 16.27 -2.91 -18.15
N LEU A 102 17.27 -3.51 -18.81
CA LEU A 102 17.73 -4.87 -18.50
C LEU A 102 18.28 -4.97 -17.08
N PHE A 103 19.09 -4.00 -16.66
CA PHE A 103 19.60 -3.91 -15.30
C PHE A 103 18.46 -3.84 -14.27
N ALA A 104 17.47 -2.97 -14.51
CA ALA A 104 16.34 -2.78 -13.62
C ALA A 104 15.43 -4.01 -13.50
N VAL A 105 15.19 -4.72 -14.61
CA VAL A 105 14.48 -6.00 -14.59
C VAL A 105 15.26 -7.05 -13.79
N GLY A 106 16.59 -7.08 -13.95
CA GLY A 106 17.48 -7.92 -13.15
C GLY A 106 17.38 -7.64 -11.65
N LEU A 107 17.33 -6.36 -11.27
CA LEU A 107 17.16 -5.92 -9.89
C LEU A 107 15.81 -6.37 -9.31
N SER A 108 14.71 -6.13 -10.01
CA SER A 108 13.37 -6.61 -9.62
C SER A 108 13.34 -8.13 -9.42
N ASN A 109 13.98 -8.90 -10.31
CA ASN A 109 14.06 -10.35 -10.17
C ASN A 109 14.80 -10.79 -8.90
N LYS A 110 15.92 -10.14 -8.54
CA LYS A 110 16.64 -10.42 -7.30
C LYS A 110 15.77 -10.12 -6.07
N ILE A 111 15.09 -8.97 -6.07
CA ILE A 111 14.16 -8.59 -5.00
C ILE A 111 13.03 -9.62 -4.85
N CYS A 112 12.46 -10.10 -5.96
CA CYS A 112 11.41 -11.13 -5.95
C CYS A 112 11.88 -12.46 -5.35
N ARG A 113 13.19 -12.75 -5.40
CA ARG A 113 13.82 -13.92 -4.77
C ARG A 113 14.19 -13.69 -3.29
N ASN A 114 13.76 -12.57 -2.70
CA ASN A 114 14.11 -12.14 -1.34
C ASN A 114 15.62 -11.94 -1.12
N GLU A 115 16.37 -11.61 -2.18
CA GLU A 115 17.75 -11.16 -2.02
C GLU A 115 17.76 -9.73 -1.46
N VAL A 116 18.70 -9.44 -0.55
CA VAL A 116 18.97 -8.06 -0.11
C VAL A 116 19.77 -7.37 -1.19
N VAL A 117 19.22 -6.29 -1.75
CA VAL A 117 19.88 -5.54 -2.82
C VAL A 117 19.81 -4.04 -2.55
N HIS A 118 20.97 -3.39 -2.65
CA HIS A 118 21.09 -1.95 -2.75
C HIS A 118 21.63 -1.61 -4.14
N ALA A 119 21.02 -0.64 -4.80
CA ALA A 119 21.39 -0.21 -6.14
C ALA A 119 21.36 1.30 -6.23
N LEU A 120 22.30 1.85 -7.00
CA LEU A 120 22.40 3.27 -7.30
C LEU A 120 22.32 3.45 -8.82
N ILE A 121 21.35 4.26 -9.28
CA ILE A 121 21.15 4.55 -10.70
C ILE A 121 21.58 6.00 -10.95
N ILE A 122 22.66 6.19 -11.69
CA ILE A 122 23.21 7.51 -12.05
C ILE A 122 23.15 7.68 -13.56
N GLY A 123 22.84 8.89 -14.01
CA GLY A 123 22.84 9.26 -15.41
C GLY A 123 22.29 10.66 -15.60
N ASP A 124 22.35 11.16 -16.84
CA ASP A 124 21.91 12.51 -17.18
C ASP A 124 20.42 12.76 -16.91
N THR A 125 20.03 14.02 -16.83
CA THR A 125 18.63 14.42 -16.71
C THR A 125 17.85 13.99 -17.95
N GLY A 126 16.63 13.49 -17.76
CA GLY A 126 15.74 13.12 -18.87
C GLY A 126 15.96 11.71 -19.46
N VAL A 127 16.94 10.93 -18.99
CA VAL A 127 17.18 9.55 -19.49
C VAL A 127 16.15 8.52 -19.00
N GLY A 128 15.24 8.93 -18.09
CA GLY A 128 14.15 8.09 -17.59
C GLY A 128 14.44 7.30 -16.31
N LYS A 129 15.35 7.79 -15.45
CA LYS A 129 15.72 7.17 -14.17
C LYS A 129 14.50 6.93 -13.27
N SER A 130 13.72 7.97 -12.98
CA SER A 130 12.52 7.91 -12.14
C SER A 130 11.47 6.93 -12.70
N HIS A 131 11.31 6.90 -14.03
CA HIS A 131 10.42 5.96 -14.72
C HIS A 131 10.86 4.51 -14.44
N ILE A 132 12.13 4.19 -14.69
CA ILE A 132 12.68 2.86 -14.46
C ILE A 132 12.62 2.48 -12.98
N ALA A 133 12.91 3.43 -12.09
CA ALA A 133 12.85 3.24 -10.65
C ALA A 133 11.43 2.84 -10.21
N ASN A 134 10.40 3.54 -10.71
CA ASN A 134 9.02 3.11 -10.46
C ASN A 134 8.69 1.75 -11.11
N GLY A 135 9.20 1.50 -12.31
CA GLY A 135 9.05 0.23 -13.01
C GLY A 135 9.54 -0.97 -12.19
N ILE A 136 10.65 -0.83 -11.45
CA ILE A 136 11.15 -1.87 -10.53
C ILE A 136 10.09 -2.20 -9.45
N LEU A 137 9.47 -1.17 -8.86
CA LEU A 137 8.47 -1.33 -7.81
C LEU A 137 7.21 -2.02 -8.34
N ILE A 138 6.69 -1.57 -9.48
CA ILE A 138 5.46 -2.13 -10.09
C ILE A 138 5.68 -3.59 -10.53
N ASP A 139 6.82 -3.87 -11.15
CA ASP A 139 7.19 -5.22 -11.58
C ASP A 139 7.37 -6.16 -10.37
N THR A 140 8.02 -5.69 -9.28
CA THR A 140 8.18 -6.45 -8.03
C THR A 140 6.84 -6.78 -7.40
N GLN A 141 5.95 -5.79 -7.25
CA GLN A 141 4.61 -6.01 -6.71
C GLN A 141 3.84 -7.02 -7.56
N THR A 142 3.89 -6.89 -8.89
CA THR A 142 3.16 -7.78 -9.80
C THR A 142 3.68 -9.22 -9.74
N LYS A 143 5.00 -9.42 -9.84
CA LYS A 143 5.65 -10.75 -9.84
C LYS A 143 5.48 -11.49 -8.52
N THR A 144 5.45 -10.77 -7.40
CA THR A 144 5.24 -11.37 -6.07
C THR A 144 3.76 -11.63 -5.77
N GLY A 145 2.85 -11.34 -6.70
CA GLY A 145 1.41 -11.42 -6.47
C GLY A 145 0.96 -10.47 -5.36
N TYR A 146 1.52 -9.26 -5.35
CA TYR A 146 1.27 -8.14 -4.44
C TYR A 146 1.58 -8.45 -2.98
N ARG A 147 2.50 -9.38 -2.72
CA ARG A 147 2.93 -9.74 -1.36
C ARG A 147 3.98 -8.79 -0.78
N LYS A 148 4.77 -8.16 -1.64
CA LYS A 148 5.74 -7.13 -1.22
C LYS A 148 5.14 -5.75 -1.27
N THR A 149 5.41 -4.98 -0.23
CA THR A 149 5.11 -3.56 -0.10
C THR A 149 6.25 -2.73 -0.69
N CYS A 150 5.90 -1.70 -1.45
CA CYS A 150 6.86 -0.86 -2.13
C CYS A 150 6.50 0.61 -1.94
N LEU A 151 7.50 1.48 -1.84
CA LEU A 151 7.33 2.92 -1.77
C LEU A 151 8.26 3.63 -2.75
N PHE A 152 7.70 4.64 -3.43
CA PHE A 152 8.46 5.59 -4.22
C PHE A 152 8.55 6.90 -3.44
N ILE A 153 9.76 7.40 -3.21
CA ILE A 153 10.01 8.60 -2.43
C ILE A 153 10.80 9.57 -3.28
N ASP A 154 10.12 10.57 -3.83
CA ASP A 154 10.76 11.78 -4.34
C ASP A 154 11.33 12.57 -3.16
N TRP A 155 12.66 12.70 -3.13
CA TRP A 155 13.35 13.23 -1.98
C TRP A 155 13.05 14.72 -1.74
N ASN A 156 13.01 15.52 -2.81
CA ASN A 156 12.71 16.94 -2.73
C ASN A 156 11.30 17.20 -2.20
N ALA A 157 10.30 16.48 -2.74
CA ALA A 157 8.93 16.57 -2.31
C ALA A 157 8.76 16.11 -0.85
N LEU A 158 9.50 15.08 -0.42
CA LEU A 158 9.53 14.66 0.98
C LEU A 158 10.07 15.79 1.87
N MET A 159 11.22 16.38 1.54
CA MET A 159 11.83 17.44 2.35
C MET A 159 10.92 18.67 2.47
N GLN A 160 10.33 19.13 1.36
CA GLN A 160 9.39 20.25 1.37
C GLN A 160 8.19 19.98 2.29
N ARG A 161 7.70 18.75 2.26
CA ARG A 161 6.56 18.32 3.07
C ARG A 161 6.91 18.15 4.55
N LEU A 162 8.09 17.66 4.88
CA LEU A 162 8.57 17.60 6.26
C LEU A 162 8.68 19.00 6.84
N LYS A 163 9.28 19.95 6.09
CA LYS A 163 9.42 21.35 6.48
C LYS A 163 8.06 22.03 6.70
N SER A 164 7.06 21.78 5.85
CA SER A 164 5.72 22.37 6.04
C SER A 164 4.99 21.86 7.29
N GLY A 165 5.26 20.61 7.69
CA GLY A 165 4.72 19.99 8.92
C GLY A 165 5.33 20.52 10.22
N MET A 166 6.36 21.37 10.18
CA MET A 166 6.99 21.95 11.36
C MET A 166 6.27 23.21 11.89
N SER A 167 5.30 23.74 11.14
CA SER A 167 4.51 24.89 11.59
C SER A 167 3.49 24.50 12.68
N ALA A 168 3.26 25.41 13.64
CA ALA A 168 2.42 25.13 14.82
C ALA A 168 0.97 24.73 14.50
N ASN A 169 0.47 25.09 13.31
CA ASN A 169 -0.91 24.83 12.87
C ASN A 169 -1.01 23.62 11.92
N ALA A 170 0.06 22.83 11.73
CA ALA A 170 0.12 21.75 10.75
C ALA A 170 0.12 20.35 11.39
N GLN A 171 -0.62 20.15 12.48
CA GLN A 171 -0.64 18.88 13.22
C GLN A 171 -1.00 17.67 12.34
N ASP A 172 -1.99 17.82 11.45
CA ASP A 172 -2.41 16.74 10.54
C ASP A 172 -1.31 16.38 9.53
N VAL A 173 -0.60 17.38 9.02
CA VAL A 173 0.54 17.19 8.12
C VAL A 173 1.67 16.47 8.85
N ARG A 174 1.96 16.88 10.10
CA ARG A 174 2.98 16.25 10.93
C ARG A 174 2.67 14.78 11.19
N MET A 175 1.45 14.45 11.61
CA MET A 175 1.02 13.06 11.84
C MET A 175 1.11 12.22 10.55
N LYS A 176 0.76 12.80 9.40
CA LYS A 176 0.86 12.09 8.11
C LYS A 176 2.33 11.87 7.71
N ASN A 177 3.20 12.82 8.01
CA ASN A 177 4.64 12.72 7.74
C ASN A 177 5.32 11.69 8.64
N GLU A 178 5.00 11.68 9.94
CA GLU A 178 5.48 10.65 10.88
C GLU A 178 5.08 9.24 10.40
N LYS A 179 3.85 9.08 9.91
CA LYS A 179 3.39 7.82 9.30
C LYS A 179 4.20 7.47 8.04
N ILE A 180 4.44 8.41 7.14
CA ILE A 180 5.26 8.15 5.94
C ILE A 180 6.66 7.71 6.32
N MET A 181 7.33 8.42 7.23
CA MET A 181 8.68 8.05 7.69
C MET A 181 8.73 6.66 8.32
N HIS A 182 7.71 6.32 9.13
CA HIS A 182 7.58 4.98 9.71
C HIS A 182 7.40 3.89 8.64
N GLU A 183 6.59 4.15 7.61
CA GLU A 183 6.38 3.22 6.51
C GLU A 183 7.61 3.10 5.59
N ILE A 184 8.38 4.18 5.43
CA ILE A 184 9.71 4.15 4.79
C ILE A 184 10.65 3.22 5.55
N GLY A 185 10.55 3.03 6.87
CA GLY A 185 11.34 2.03 7.60
C GLY A 185 10.84 0.58 7.45
N LYS A 186 9.57 0.39 7.05
CA LYS A 186 8.91 -0.94 7.07
C LYS A 186 8.70 -1.60 5.73
N ALA A 187 8.53 -0.82 4.66
CA ALA A 187 8.22 -1.37 3.34
C ALA A 187 9.29 -2.39 2.88
N ASP A 188 8.95 -3.39 2.07
CA ASP A 188 9.93 -4.36 1.56
C ASP A 188 10.95 -3.72 0.61
N VAL A 189 10.53 -2.70 -0.16
CA VAL A 189 11.35 -2.02 -1.16
C VAL A 189 11.06 -0.53 -1.11
N VAL A 190 12.11 0.30 -1.10
CA VAL A 190 12.00 1.75 -1.19
C VAL A 190 12.89 2.23 -2.32
N VAL A 191 12.32 3.05 -3.19
CA VAL A 191 13.07 3.89 -4.13
C VAL A 191 13.15 5.29 -3.54
N ILE A 192 14.36 5.84 -3.48
CA ILE A 192 14.60 7.25 -3.18
C ILE A 192 15.07 7.89 -4.48
N ASP A 193 14.23 8.76 -5.04
CA ASP A 193 14.45 9.43 -6.32
C ASP A 193 14.95 10.87 -6.14
N ASP A 194 15.73 11.35 -7.11
CA ASP A 194 16.30 12.69 -7.15
C ASP A 194 17.09 13.13 -5.89
N LEU A 195 17.73 12.15 -5.24
CA LEU A 195 18.63 12.38 -4.11
C LEU A 195 19.87 13.19 -4.54
N GLY A 196 20.05 14.39 -3.96
CA GLY A 196 21.25 15.22 -4.17
C GLY A 196 21.08 16.42 -5.08
N SER A 197 19.85 16.76 -5.50
CA SER A 197 19.55 18.05 -6.13
C SER A 197 19.25 19.15 -5.08
N GLU A 198 19.09 18.78 -3.81
CA GLU A 198 18.89 19.70 -2.70
C GLU A 198 20.17 20.42 -2.24
N ARG A 199 20.01 21.67 -1.82
CA ARG A 199 21.05 22.43 -1.12
C ARG A 199 21.16 21.87 0.29
N GLY A 200 22.20 21.07 0.55
CA GLY A 200 22.41 20.30 1.78
C GLY A 200 22.37 21.10 3.08
N SER A 201 21.17 21.43 3.55
CA SER A 201 20.95 21.92 4.90
C SER A 201 21.18 20.79 5.89
N ASP A 202 21.51 21.13 7.14
CA ASP A 202 21.74 20.12 8.18
C ASP A 202 20.49 19.24 8.41
N PHE A 203 19.30 19.81 8.21
CA PHE A 203 18.04 19.08 8.26
C PHE A 203 17.94 18.00 7.17
N ASP A 204 18.32 18.32 5.94
CA ASP A 204 18.25 17.37 4.82
C ASP A 204 19.26 16.23 5.04
N ARG A 205 20.47 16.55 5.52
CA ARG A 205 21.50 15.55 5.88
C ARG A 205 21.05 14.63 7.01
N GLN A 206 20.53 15.19 8.11
CA GLN A 206 20.04 14.41 9.23
C GLN A 206 18.91 13.47 8.80
N THR A 207 18.00 13.96 7.96
CA THR A 207 16.88 13.12 7.48
C THR A 207 17.39 12.01 6.57
N ALA A 208 18.39 12.26 5.72
CA ALA A 208 19.01 11.23 4.91
C ALA A 208 19.64 10.15 5.79
N ASP A 209 20.43 10.55 6.80
CA ASP A 209 21.03 9.63 7.76
C ASP A 209 19.98 8.79 8.49
N ASP A 210 18.86 9.40 8.90
CA ASP A 210 17.77 8.69 9.57
C ASP A 210 17.13 7.64 8.64
N VAL A 211 16.86 7.99 7.38
CA VAL A 211 16.29 7.05 6.39
C VAL A 211 17.24 5.89 6.12
N PHE A 212 18.54 6.15 5.99
CA PHE A 212 19.54 5.11 5.75
C PHE A 212 19.75 4.21 6.97
N ARG A 213 19.65 4.74 8.20
CA ARG A 213 19.77 3.94 9.45
C ARG A 213 18.59 3.03 9.70
N MET A 214 17.42 3.35 9.17
CA MET A 214 16.22 2.52 9.29
C MET A 214 16.25 1.28 8.38
N ARG A 215 17.24 1.17 7.50
CA ARG A 215 17.32 0.18 6.41
C ARG A 215 18.57 -0.68 6.50
#